data_AF-Q4BWU3-F1
#
_entry.id   AF-Q4BWU3-F1
#
_cell.length_a   1.000
_cell.length_b   1.000
_cell.length_c   1.000
_cell.angle_alpha   90.00
_cell.angle_beta   90.00
_cell.angle_gamma   90.00
#
_symmetry.space_group_name_H-M   'P 1'
#
loop_
_entity.id
_entity.type
_entity.pdbx_description
1 polymer ?
#
loop_
_entity_poly.entity_id
_entity_poly.type
_entity_poly.pdbx_seq_one_letter_code
_entity_poly.pdbx_strand_id
1 'polypeptide(L)'
;MEKLFQQTLITLYYTDYDGKSMPINYRLYDPLDNKTKNDYLREMIVEVIKWGVKPSTITTDCWYSSKENLRFFRDKELNFQVGIAKNRQVKVEGDKYQRVEELEIPNNELIVIIKKFGKVKIFKRTFKHGSCRYYATFLYDESKLMDWKRDDFRELQTIHWGIECYHRALKQLCGLSKFQVRTTKAIVTHIFCSLRAFCQLELMRIKATIESWYSLQRELSLKVAREFILEQLSPTNSLTA
;
A
#
# COMPACT_ATOMS: atom_id res chain seq x y z
N MET A 1 13.98 -8.12 -14.86
CA MET A 1 12.71 -8.76 -14.47
C MET A 1 12.16 -8.23 -13.15
N GLU A 2 12.92 -8.12 -12.05
CA GLU A 2 12.39 -7.61 -10.76
C GLU A 2 11.79 -6.19 -10.80
N LYS A 3 12.36 -5.26 -11.59
CA LYS A 3 11.79 -3.91 -11.78
C LYS A 3 10.51 -3.88 -12.62
N LEU A 4 10.26 -4.91 -13.45
CA LEU A 4 9.03 -5.02 -14.24
C LEU A 4 7.84 -5.45 -13.36
N PHE A 5 8.05 -6.36 -12.41
CA PHE A 5 6.98 -6.96 -11.59
C PHE A 5 6.44 -6.06 -10.47
N GLN A 6 7.26 -5.16 -9.89
CA GLN A 6 6.76 -4.18 -8.91
C GLN A 6 5.77 -3.18 -9.53
N GLN A 7 5.72 -3.10 -10.86
CA GLN A 7 4.75 -2.29 -11.59
C GLN A 7 3.50 -3.07 -12.01
N THR A 8 3.43 -4.38 -11.77
CA THR A 8 2.34 -5.23 -12.27
C THR A 8 1.28 -5.54 -11.23
N LEU A 9 1.64 -5.80 -9.97
CA LEU A 9 0.67 -6.16 -8.92
C LEU A 9 0.07 -4.91 -8.27
N ILE A 10 -1.24 -4.73 -8.43
CA ILE A 10 -2.05 -3.72 -7.75
C ILE A 10 -2.80 -4.43 -6.62
N THR A 11 -2.82 -3.87 -5.42
CA THR A 11 -3.50 -4.47 -4.26
C THR A 11 -4.32 -3.42 -3.53
N LEU A 12 -5.55 -3.77 -3.16
CA LEU A 12 -6.30 -3.07 -2.12
C LEU A 12 -6.04 -3.76 -0.80
N TYR A 13 -5.50 -2.98 0.15
CA TYR A 13 -5.19 -3.42 1.50
C TYR A 13 -6.10 -2.69 2.47
N TYR A 14 -6.86 -3.45 3.26
CA TYR A 14 -7.89 -2.92 4.15
C TYR A 14 -7.51 -3.17 5.59
N THR A 15 -7.75 -2.17 6.44
CA THR A 15 -7.58 -2.25 7.88
C THR A 15 -8.93 -2.01 8.53
N ASP A 16 -9.35 -2.91 9.42
CA ASP A 16 -10.58 -2.78 10.18
C ASP A 16 -10.41 -1.91 11.44
N TYR A 17 -11.49 -1.73 12.19
CA TYR A 17 -11.51 -0.94 13.43
C TYR A 17 -10.69 -1.55 14.57
N ASP A 18 -10.38 -2.85 14.52
CA ASP A 18 -9.50 -3.53 15.47
C ASP A 18 -8.01 -3.41 15.06
N GLY A 19 -7.71 -2.71 13.96
CA GLY A 19 -6.37 -2.58 13.40
C GLY A 19 -5.89 -3.82 12.64
N LYS A 20 -6.75 -4.82 12.40
CA LYS A 20 -6.40 -6.02 11.64
C LYS A 20 -6.41 -5.67 10.16
N SER A 21 -5.36 -6.05 9.46
CA SER A 21 -5.14 -5.61 8.08
C SER A 21 -4.97 -6.80 7.12
N MET A 22 -5.65 -6.76 5.98
CA MET A 22 -5.62 -7.84 4.98
C MET A 22 -5.66 -7.31 3.54
N PRO A 23 -5.01 -8.00 2.58
CA PRO A 23 -5.26 -7.74 1.17
C PRO A 23 -6.66 -8.26 0.82
N ILE A 24 -7.54 -7.36 0.36
CA ILE A 24 -8.94 -7.68 0.08
C ILE A 24 -9.23 -7.83 -1.41
N ASN A 25 -8.40 -7.26 -2.29
CA ASN A 25 -8.52 -7.41 -3.73
C ASN A 25 -7.15 -7.19 -4.39
N TYR A 26 -6.88 -7.83 -5.52
CA TYR A 26 -5.67 -7.60 -6.31
C TYR A 26 -5.92 -7.65 -7.82
N ARG A 27 -5.05 -6.99 -8.59
CA ARG A 27 -5.01 -7.06 -10.06
C ARG A 27 -3.58 -7.18 -10.54
N LEU A 28 -3.43 -7.84 -11.68
CA LEU A 28 -2.20 -7.83 -12.45
C LEU A 28 -2.42 -6.88 -13.62
N TYR A 29 -1.63 -5.81 -13.68
CA TYR A 29 -1.67 -4.84 -14.76
C TYR A 29 -1.21 -5.50 -16.06
N ASP A 30 -2.10 -5.53 -17.06
CA ASP A 30 -1.78 -5.97 -18.40
C ASP A 30 -1.83 -4.77 -19.37
N PRO A 31 -0.72 -4.42 -20.04
CA PRO A 31 -0.73 -3.38 -21.07
C PRO A 31 -1.74 -3.64 -22.21
N LEU A 32 -2.12 -4.90 -22.45
CA LEU A 32 -3.07 -5.29 -23.50
C LEU A 32 -4.53 -5.02 -23.14
N ASP A 33 -4.84 -4.82 -21.84
CA ASP A 33 -6.22 -4.58 -21.38
C ASP A 33 -6.74 -3.18 -21.76
N ASN A 34 -5.90 -2.33 -22.38
CA ASN A 34 -6.21 -0.92 -22.68
C ASN A 34 -6.73 -0.15 -21.45
N LYS A 35 -6.30 -0.58 -20.26
CA LYS A 35 -6.65 -0.01 -18.96
C LYS A 35 -5.42 0.54 -18.29
N THR A 36 -5.57 1.68 -17.63
CA THR A 36 -4.54 2.24 -16.76
C THR A 36 -4.65 1.62 -15.36
N LYS A 37 -3.60 1.77 -14.54
CA LYS A 37 -3.67 1.41 -13.11
C LYS A 37 -4.79 2.13 -12.36
N ASN A 38 -5.13 3.34 -12.79
CA ASN A 38 -6.24 4.10 -12.21
C ASN A 38 -7.60 3.45 -12.53
N ASP A 39 -7.74 2.83 -13.71
CA ASP A 39 -8.94 2.09 -14.08
C ASP A 39 -9.10 0.86 -13.19
N TYR A 40 -8.05 0.05 -13.06
CA TYR A 40 -8.05 -1.10 -12.14
C TYR A 40 -8.37 -0.68 -10.71
N LEU A 41 -7.78 0.41 -10.20
CA LEU A 41 -8.07 0.89 -8.85
C LEU A 41 -9.57 1.17 -8.66
N ARG A 42 -10.19 1.90 -9.60
CA ARG A 42 -11.62 2.25 -9.53
C ARG A 42 -12.50 1.01 -9.60
N GLU A 43 -12.20 0.08 -10.51
CA GLU A 43 -12.92 -1.19 -10.62
C GLU A 43 -12.83 -2.00 -9.33
N MET A 44 -11.63 -2.15 -8.78
CA MET A 44 -11.42 -2.88 -7.53
C MET A 44 -12.17 -2.25 -6.35
N ILE A 45 -12.23 -0.91 -6.26
CA ILE A 45 -12.98 -0.21 -5.21
C ILE A 45 -14.48 -0.48 -5.34
N VAL A 46 -15.03 -0.40 -6.57
CA VAL A 46 -16.44 -0.72 -6.82
C VAL A 46 -16.77 -2.15 -6.40
N GLU A 47 -15.90 -3.11 -6.73
CA GLU A 47 -16.09 -4.51 -6.37
C GLU A 47 -16.09 -4.74 -4.87
N VAL A 48 -15.11 -4.22 -4.12
CA VAL A 48 -15.05 -4.47 -2.67
C VAL A 48 -16.21 -3.81 -1.94
N ILE A 49 -16.68 -2.65 -2.41
CA ILE A 49 -17.91 -2.01 -1.89
C ILE A 49 -19.12 -2.91 -2.17
N LYS A 50 -19.22 -3.46 -3.38
CA LYS A 50 -20.28 -4.41 -3.75
C LYS A 50 -20.23 -5.69 -2.91
N TRP A 51 -19.04 -6.15 -2.51
CA TRP A 51 -18.86 -7.29 -1.59
C TRP A 51 -19.24 -6.95 -0.14
N GLY A 52 -19.55 -5.70 0.17
CA GLY A 52 -20.02 -5.25 1.48
C GLY A 52 -18.95 -4.52 2.32
N VAL A 53 -17.74 -4.29 1.79
CA VAL A 53 -16.72 -3.50 2.49
C VAL A 53 -17.16 -2.03 2.50
N LYS A 54 -17.19 -1.42 3.68
CA LYS A 54 -17.58 -0.01 3.88
C LYS A 54 -16.40 0.80 4.44
N PRO A 55 -15.38 1.11 3.62
CA PRO A 55 -14.24 1.88 4.11
C PRO A 55 -14.67 3.32 4.38
N SER A 56 -14.29 3.88 5.53
CA SER A 56 -14.54 5.29 5.85
C SER A 56 -13.59 6.24 5.09
N THR A 57 -12.38 5.77 4.80
CA THR A 57 -11.31 6.56 4.20
C THR A 57 -10.45 5.71 3.26
N ILE A 58 -10.02 6.28 2.14
CA ILE A 58 -9.01 5.71 1.24
C ILE A 58 -7.67 6.43 1.39
N THR A 59 -6.57 5.67 1.29
CA THR A 59 -5.22 6.22 1.19
C THR A 59 -4.52 5.70 -0.05
N THR A 60 -3.76 6.57 -0.73
CA THR A 60 -2.97 6.18 -1.91
C THR A 60 -1.67 6.97 -1.99
N ASP A 61 -0.73 6.45 -2.77
CA ASP A 61 0.42 7.22 -3.23
C ASP A 61 0.00 8.35 -4.21
N CYS A 62 0.99 9.13 -4.68
CA CYS A 62 0.74 10.25 -5.59
C CYS A 62 0.36 9.83 -7.01
N TRP A 63 0.66 8.61 -7.44
CA TRP A 63 0.34 8.09 -8.77
C TRP A 63 -1.18 7.96 -8.98
N TYR A 64 -1.90 7.61 -7.91
CA TYR A 64 -3.35 7.48 -7.92
C TYR A 64 -4.12 8.78 -7.61
N SER A 65 -3.44 9.92 -7.55
CA SER A 65 -4.03 11.23 -7.23
C SER A 65 -4.60 11.98 -8.45
N SER A 66 -4.93 11.28 -9.54
CA SER A 66 -5.55 11.89 -10.72
C SER A 66 -6.84 12.61 -10.34
N LYS A 67 -7.23 13.65 -11.08
CA LYS A 67 -8.45 14.40 -10.75
C LYS A 67 -9.69 13.51 -10.85
N GLU A 68 -9.65 12.59 -11.80
CA GLU A 68 -10.66 11.58 -12.06
C GLU A 68 -10.80 10.65 -10.85
N ASN A 69 -9.70 10.24 -10.22
CA ASN A 69 -9.76 9.44 -9.00
C ASN A 69 -10.25 10.24 -7.78
N LEU A 70 -9.80 11.49 -7.62
CA LEU A 70 -10.28 12.32 -6.50
C LEU A 70 -11.80 12.51 -6.57
N ARG A 71 -12.33 12.80 -7.78
CA ARG A 71 -13.77 12.87 -8.02
C ARG A 71 -14.43 11.52 -7.76
N PHE A 72 -13.88 10.43 -8.29
CA PHE A 72 -14.41 9.09 -8.04
C PHE A 72 -14.49 8.73 -6.54
N PHE A 73 -13.47 9.04 -5.73
CA PHE A 73 -13.50 8.79 -4.28
C PHE A 73 -14.63 9.60 -3.63
N ARG A 74 -14.78 10.87 -4.01
CA ARG A 74 -15.90 11.69 -3.59
C ARG A 74 -17.22 11.02 -4.01
N ASP A 75 -17.43 10.69 -5.27
CA ASP A 75 -18.67 10.11 -5.77
C ASP A 75 -19.04 8.75 -5.10
N LYS A 76 -18.07 8.07 -4.48
CA LYS A 76 -18.26 6.86 -3.66
C LYS A 76 -18.43 7.14 -2.17
N GLU A 77 -18.62 8.39 -1.79
CA GLU A 77 -18.78 8.86 -0.41
C GLU A 77 -17.57 8.50 0.49
N LEU A 78 -16.38 8.43 -0.12
CA LEU A 78 -15.15 8.09 0.58
C LEU A 78 -14.40 9.37 0.96
N ASN A 79 -14.04 9.48 2.24
CA ASN A 79 -12.97 10.39 2.64
C ASN A 79 -11.64 9.90 2.03
N PHE A 80 -10.64 10.77 1.91
CA PHE A 80 -9.34 10.31 1.47
C PHE A 80 -8.17 11.09 2.05
N GLN A 81 -7.01 10.43 2.12
CA GLN A 81 -5.71 11.02 2.34
C GLN A 81 -4.72 10.45 1.32
N VAL A 82 -4.41 11.23 0.30
CA VAL A 82 -3.60 10.76 -0.84
C VAL A 82 -2.35 11.59 -1.00
N GLY A 83 -1.25 10.94 -1.41
CA GLY A 83 -0.10 11.69 -1.90
C GLY A 83 -0.50 12.53 -3.11
N ILE A 84 0.12 13.69 -3.32
CA ILE A 84 -0.09 14.50 -4.53
C ILE A 84 1.26 14.87 -5.16
N ALA A 85 1.26 15.01 -6.48
CA ALA A 85 2.44 15.45 -7.21
C ALA A 85 2.80 16.91 -6.85
N LYS A 86 4.11 17.20 -6.81
CA LYS A 86 4.66 18.52 -6.45
C LYS A 86 4.17 19.68 -7.34
N ASN A 87 3.83 19.37 -8.59
CA ASN A 87 3.28 20.32 -9.56
C ASN A 87 1.73 20.43 -9.51
N ARG A 88 1.07 19.82 -8.52
CA ARG A 88 -0.39 19.93 -8.34
C ARG A 88 -0.78 21.39 -8.16
N GLN A 89 -1.75 21.81 -8.97
CA GLN A 89 -2.27 23.18 -8.96
C GLN A 89 -3.24 23.38 -7.80
N VAL A 90 -2.89 24.27 -6.87
CA VAL A 90 -3.63 24.61 -5.66
C VAL A 90 -3.70 26.13 -5.49
N LYS A 91 -4.67 26.62 -4.73
CA LYS A 91 -4.73 28.02 -4.31
C LYS A 91 -5.24 28.12 -2.87
N VAL A 92 -4.77 29.10 -2.12
CA VAL A 92 -5.50 29.56 -0.93
C VAL A 92 -6.72 30.37 -1.42
N GLU A 93 -7.75 30.46 -0.59
CA GLU A 93 -8.92 31.28 -0.94
C GLU A 93 -8.51 32.74 -1.15
N GLY A 94 -9.00 33.35 -2.24
CA GLY A 94 -8.56 34.69 -2.68
C GLY A 94 -7.30 34.72 -3.56
N ASP A 95 -6.49 33.66 -3.58
CA ASP A 95 -5.22 33.63 -4.31
C ASP A 95 -5.31 33.07 -5.73
N LYS A 96 -4.22 33.24 -6.49
CA LYS A 96 -4.01 32.59 -7.79
C LYS A 96 -3.58 31.13 -7.62
N TYR A 97 -3.88 30.31 -8.63
CA TYR A 97 -3.38 28.94 -8.67
C TYR A 97 -1.86 28.90 -8.86
N GLN A 98 -1.19 28.10 -8.04
CA GLN A 98 0.24 27.84 -8.08
C GLN A 98 0.53 26.37 -7.80
N ARG A 99 1.78 25.93 -7.98
CA ARG A 99 2.18 24.55 -7.66
C ARG A 99 2.27 24.39 -6.15
N VAL A 100 1.86 23.23 -5.63
CA VAL A 100 1.94 22.95 -4.19
C VAL A 100 3.37 23.03 -3.65
N GLU A 101 4.39 22.80 -4.49
CA GLU A 101 5.79 22.94 -4.07
C GLU A 101 6.27 24.38 -3.90
N GLU A 102 5.60 25.32 -4.58
CA GLU A 102 5.87 26.76 -4.52
C GLU A 102 5.06 27.43 -3.40
N LEU A 103 4.03 26.74 -2.88
CA LEU A 103 3.18 27.23 -1.82
C LEU A 103 3.90 27.19 -0.47
N GLU A 104 3.82 28.28 0.27
CA GLU A 104 4.23 28.32 1.67
C GLU A 104 3.18 27.59 2.53
N ILE A 105 3.60 26.55 3.24
CA ILE A 105 2.73 25.70 4.06
C ILE A 105 3.19 25.83 5.52
N PRO A 106 2.66 26.82 6.27
CA PRO A 106 3.03 27.03 7.66
C PRO A 106 2.67 25.80 8.51
N ASN A 107 3.46 25.50 9.54
CA ASN A 107 3.28 24.33 10.41
C ASN A 107 3.18 22.97 9.70
N ASN A 108 3.51 22.91 8.40
CA ASN A 108 3.33 21.78 7.51
C ASN A 108 1.86 21.37 7.26
N GLU A 109 0.90 22.24 7.50
CA GLU A 109 -0.51 22.03 7.12
C GLU A 109 -1.18 23.29 6.59
N LEU A 110 -2.06 23.18 5.60
CA LEU A 110 -2.75 24.34 5.04
C LEU A 110 -4.04 23.94 4.30
N ILE A 111 -5.12 24.70 4.50
CA ILE A 111 -6.35 24.55 3.72
C ILE A 111 -6.19 25.23 2.36
N VAL A 112 -6.47 24.49 1.29
CA VAL A 112 -6.35 24.98 -0.09
C VAL A 112 -7.48 24.45 -0.96
N ILE A 113 -7.63 25.01 -2.15
CA ILE A 113 -8.53 24.53 -3.19
C ILE A 113 -7.68 23.88 -4.29
N ILE A 114 -7.87 22.57 -4.53
CA ILE A 114 -7.29 21.89 -5.70
C ILE A 114 -8.06 22.29 -6.97
N LYS A 115 -7.32 22.68 -8.02
CA LYS A 115 -7.89 23.07 -9.32
C LYS A 115 -8.76 21.95 -9.92
N LYS A 116 -10.04 22.26 -10.20
CA LYS A 116 -11.06 21.33 -10.73
C LYS A 116 -11.41 20.15 -9.79
N PHE A 117 -11.26 20.32 -8.48
CA PHE A 117 -11.72 19.36 -7.47
C PHE A 117 -12.48 20.05 -6.33
N GLY A 118 -11.81 20.88 -5.53
CA GLY A 118 -12.41 21.53 -4.36
C GLY A 118 -11.46 21.69 -3.18
N LYS A 119 -12.02 22.08 -2.03
CA LYS A 119 -11.33 22.34 -0.77
C LYS A 119 -10.74 21.05 -0.19
N VAL A 120 -9.50 21.12 0.29
CA VAL A 120 -8.77 20.03 0.96
C VAL A 120 -7.83 20.62 2.01
N LYS A 121 -7.36 19.80 2.94
CA LYS A 121 -6.21 20.14 3.79
C LYS A 121 -4.95 19.48 3.23
N ILE A 122 -3.93 20.29 2.95
CA ILE A 122 -2.62 19.81 2.51
C ILE A 122 -1.74 19.58 3.71
N PHE A 123 -1.00 18.48 3.69
CA PHE A 123 0.08 18.19 4.63
C PHE A 123 1.41 18.10 3.89
N LYS A 124 2.45 18.76 4.43
CA LYS A 124 3.82 18.69 3.93
C LYS A 124 4.65 17.78 4.83
N ARG A 125 5.42 16.88 4.23
CA ARG A 125 6.39 16.05 4.95
C ARG A 125 7.78 16.26 4.36
N THR A 126 8.66 16.84 5.17
CA THR A 126 10.08 17.02 4.84
C THR A 126 10.89 15.83 5.38
N PHE A 127 11.72 15.23 4.53
CA PHE A 127 12.61 14.14 4.90
C PHE A 127 14.02 14.67 5.23
N LYS A 128 14.84 13.85 5.90
CA LYS A 128 16.20 14.22 6.34
C LYS A 128 17.11 14.71 5.21
N HIS A 129 16.89 14.24 3.98
CA HIS A 129 17.65 14.63 2.79
C HIS A 129 17.08 15.85 2.06
N GLY A 130 16.18 16.62 2.69
CA GLY A 130 15.57 17.82 2.11
C GLY A 130 14.44 17.56 1.11
N SER A 131 14.19 16.31 0.73
CA SER A 131 13.05 15.97 -0.14
C SER A 131 11.72 16.23 0.58
N CYS A 132 10.73 16.72 -0.16
CA CYS A 132 9.39 17.00 0.35
C CYS A 132 8.37 16.08 -0.32
N ARG A 133 7.42 15.56 0.46
CA ARG A 133 6.19 14.94 -0.04
C ARG A 133 4.99 15.76 0.41
N TYR A 134 3.99 15.80 -0.45
CA TYR A 134 2.76 16.53 -0.24
C TYR A 134 1.60 15.53 -0.24
N TYR A 135 0.65 15.75 0.66
CA TYR A 135 -0.54 14.93 0.80
C TYR A 135 -1.76 15.82 0.83
N ALA A 136 -2.85 15.36 0.24
CA ALA A 136 -4.15 16.02 0.31
C ALA A 136 -5.12 15.14 1.10
N THR A 137 -5.71 15.73 2.14
CA THR A 137 -6.78 15.15 2.93
C THR A 137 -8.10 15.83 2.57
N PHE A 138 -9.11 15.03 2.28
CA PHE A 138 -10.48 15.46 2.03
C PHE A 138 -11.40 14.69 2.96
N LEU A 139 -12.21 15.43 3.71
CA LEU A 139 -13.32 14.90 4.49
C LEU A 139 -14.60 15.58 4.00
N TYR A 140 -15.70 14.84 4.01
CA TYR A 140 -17.03 15.37 3.69
C TYR A 140 -17.50 16.42 4.70
N ASP A 141 -17.20 16.17 5.97
CA ASP A 141 -17.50 17.08 7.05
C ASP A 141 -16.43 18.18 7.11
N GLU A 142 -16.80 19.40 6.71
CA GLU A 142 -15.89 20.54 6.70
C GLU A 142 -15.39 20.89 8.11
N SER A 143 -16.23 20.72 9.15
CA SER A 143 -15.81 20.99 10.53
C SER A 143 -14.69 20.05 10.95
N LYS A 144 -14.86 18.75 10.66
CA LYS A 144 -13.81 17.74 10.89
C LYS A 144 -12.57 18.00 10.05
N LEU A 145 -12.71 18.49 8.81
CA LEU A 145 -11.55 18.82 7.97
C LEU A 145 -10.72 19.96 8.57
N MET A 146 -11.38 20.97 9.13
CA MET A 146 -10.70 22.08 9.81
C MET A 146 -9.97 21.59 11.06
N ASP A 147 -10.62 20.73 11.84
CA ASP A 147 -10.09 20.14 13.07
C ASP A 147 -9.06 19.02 12.83
N TRP A 148 -8.96 18.49 11.61
CA TRP A 148 -8.03 17.40 11.24
C TRP A 148 -6.59 17.88 11.34
N LYS A 149 -5.86 17.45 12.36
CA LYS A 149 -4.52 17.91 12.68
C LYS A 149 -3.46 16.97 12.14
N ARG A 150 -2.20 17.38 12.33
CA ARG A 150 -1.02 16.60 12.00
C ARG A 150 -0.99 15.20 12.63
N ASP A 151 -1.55 15.03 13.82
CA ASP A 151 -1.54 13.72 14.50
C ASP A 151 -2.54 12.76 13.87
N ASP A 152 -3.75 13.23 13.51
CA ASP A 152 -4.71 12.43 12.72
C ASP A 152 -4.12 12.02 11.35
N PHE A 153 -3.44 12.97 10.69
CA PHE A 153 -2.70 12.71 9.46
C PHE A 153 -1.65 11.60 9.65
N ARG A 154 -0.88 11.64 10.75
CA ARG A 154 0.19 10.67 11.07
C ARG A 154 -0.35 9.30 11.42
N GLU A 155 -1.47 9.23 12.13
CA GLU A 155 -2.14 7.97 12.43
C GLU A 155 -2.53 7.26 11.12
N LEU A 156 -3.20 7.97 10.23
CA LEU A 156 -3.61 7.42 8.95
C LEU A 156 -2.40 7.08 8.04
N GLN A 157 -1.28 7.82 8.14
CA GLN A 157 -0.02 7.43 7.48
C GLN A 157 0.59 6.14 8.07
N THR A 158 0.47 5.93 9.38
CA THR A 158 0.94 4.70 10.04
C THR A 158 0.15 3.49 9.55
N ILE A 159 -1.17 3.63 9.43
CA ILE A 159 -2.03 2.59 8.83
C ILE A 159 -1.65 2.36 7.36
N HIS A 160 -1.50 3.44 6.58
CA HIS A 160 -1.10 3.35 5.16
C HIS A 160 0.21 2.59 4.97
N TRP A 161 1.20 2.78 5.87
CA TRP A 161 2.47 2.06 5.83
C TRP A 161 2.31 0.53 5.89
N GLY A 162 1.17 0.03 6.38
CA GLY A 162 0.80 -1.38 6.37
C GLY A 162 0.89 -2.01 4.97
N ILE A 163 0.49 -1.30 3.90
CA ILE A 163 0.57 -1.84 2.53
C ILE A 163 2.03 -1.98 2.07
N GLU A 164 2.93 -1.09 2.50
CA GLU A 164 4.35 -1.19 2.19
C GLU A 164 4.99 -2.37 2.92
N CYS A 165 4.63 -2.57 4.19
CA CYS A 165 5.03 -3.74 4.98
C CYS A 165 4.53 -5.05 4.35
N TYR A 166 3.26 -5.08 3.90
CA TYR A 166 2.68 -6.19 3.17
C TYR A 166 3.49 -6.52 1.90
N HIS A 167 3.73 -5.54 1.02
CA HIS A 167 4.49 -5.78 -0.21
C HIS A 167 5.93 -6.24 0.06
N ARG A 168 6.55 -5.74 1.15
CA ARG A 168 7.87 -6.20 1.60
C ARG A 168 7.82 -7.67 2.03
N ALA A 169 6.86 -8.04 2.88
CA ALA A 169 6.67 -9.40 3.36
C ALA A 169 6.35 -10.37 2.21
N LEU A 170 5.51 -9.96 1.26
CA LEU A 170 5.16 -10.77 0.10
C LEU A 170 6.40 -11.13 -0.74
N LYS A 171 7.32 -10.17 -0.92
CA LYS A 171 8.60 -10.39 -1.62
C LYS A 171 9.58 -11.25 -0.83
N GLN A 172 9.81 -10.87 0.43
CA GLN A 172 10.89 -11.46 1.23
C GLN A 172 10.52 -12.83 1.80
N LEU A 173 9.26 -12.99 2.25
CA LEU A 173 8.80 -14.15 2.99
C LEU A 173 8.01 -15.12 2.11
N CYS A 174 7.16 -14.60 1.22
CA CYS A 174 6.26 -15.43 0.40
C CYS A 174 6.83 -15.77 -0.99
N GLY A 175 8.08 -15.39 -1.25
CA GLY A 175 8.80 -15.75 -2.47
C GLY A 175 8.21 -15.16 -3.76
N LEU A 176 7.49 -14.03 -3.70
CA LEU A 176 6.85 -13.43 -4.88
C LEU A 176 7.82 -13.25 -6.05
N SER A 177 9.07 -12.91 -5.78
CA SER A 177 10.11 -12.69 -6.80
C SER A 177 10.97 -13.92 -7.10
N LYS A 178 10.67 -15.10 -6.53
CA LYS A 178 11.54 -16.29 -6.59
C LYS A 178 11.13 -17.33 -7.64
N PHE A 179 10.13 -17.06 -8.47
CA PHE A 179 9.74 -17.98 -9.53
C PHE A 179 10.74 -17.97 -10.69
N GLN A 180 11.00 -19.15 -11.25
CA GLN A 180 11.88 -19.33 -12.42
C GLN A 180 11.10 -19.69 -13.71
N VAL A 181 9.77 -19.80 -13.61
CA VAL A 181 8.88 -20.12 -14.72
C VAL A 181 8.71 -18.94 -15.68
N ARG A 182 8.41 -19.25 -16.95
CA ARG A 182 8.28 -18.24 -18.02
C ARG A 182 6.92 -18.18 -18.69
N THR A 183 6.01 -19.11 -18.38
CA THR A 183 4.65 -19.11 -18.94
C THR A 183 3.73 -18.24 -18.11
N THR A 184 2.87 -17.44 -18.76
CA THR A 184 1.93 -16.55 -18.08
C THR A 184 1.10 -17.28 -17.03
N LYS A 185 0.55 -18.45 -17.37
CA LYS A 185 -0.24 -19.27 -16.44
C LYS A 185 0.55 -19.63 -15.18
N ALA A 186 1.79 -20.11 -15.32
CA ALA A 186 2.61 -20.49 -14.18
C ALA A 186 3.02 -19.28 -13.32
N ILE A 187 3.30 -18.13 -13.95
CA ILE A 187 3.59 -16.87 -13.24
C ILE A 187 2.36 -16.42 -12.42
N VAL A 188 1.18 -16.41 -13.02
CA VAL A 188 -0.08 -16.03 -12.34
C VAL A 188 -0.36 -16.98 -11.17
N THR A 189 -0.21 -18.29 -11.37
CA THR A 189 -0.36 -19.27 -10.28
C THR A 189 0.63 -19.04 -9.16
N HIS A 190 1.91 -18.77 -9.46
CA HIS A 190 2.91 -18.47 -8.44
C HIS A 190 2.53 -17.24 -7.63
N ILE A 191 2.13 -16.15 -8.28
CA ILE A 191 1.69 -14.92 -7.60
C ILE A 191 0.50 -15.22 -6.68
N PHE A 192 -0.50 -15.96 -7.16
CA PHE A 192 -1.65 -16.36 -6.34
C PHE A 192 -1.21 -17.17 -5.11
N CYS A 193 -0.29 -18.13 -5.27
CA CYS A 193 0.26 -18.89 -4.16
C CYS A 193 0.99 -17.99 -3.14
N SER A 194 1.80 -17.03 -3.60
CA SER A 194 2.47 -16.07 -2.72
C SER A 194 1.47 -15.20 -1.94
N LEU A 195 0.40 -14.73 -2.59
CA LEU A 195 -0.67 -13.96 -1.94
C LEU A 195 -1.37 -14.79 -0.86
N ARG A 196 -1.72 -16.03 -1.18
CA ARG A 196 -2.35 -16.96 -0.22
C ARG A 196 -1.43 -17.25 0.96
N ALA A 197 -0.13 -17.45 0.71
CA ALA A 197 0.86 -17.65 1.77
C ALA A 197 0.90 -16.44 2.73
N PHE A 198 0.89 -15.22 2.20
CA PHE A 198 0.81 -14.02 3.04
C PHE A 198 -0.47 -14.01 3.89
N CYS A 199 -1.64 -14.27 3.29
CA CYS A 199 -2.89 -14.30 4.05
C CYS A 199 -2.84 -15.32 5.20
N GLN A 200 -2.22 -16.49 4.99
CA GLN A 200 -2.04 -17.47 6.07
C GLN A 200 -1.11 -16.96 7.18
N LEU A 201 0.03 -16.36 6.83
CA LEU A 201 0.92 -15.74 7.80
C LEU A 201 0.22 -14.65 8.62
N GLU A 202 -0.60 -13.85 7.96
CA GLU A 202 -1.33 -12.77 8.62
C GLU A 202 -2.46 -13.30 9.52
N LEU A 203 -3.16 -14.35 9.09
CA LEU A 203 -4.14 -15.05 9.95
C LEU A 203 -3.46 -15.66 11.18
N MET A 204 -2.28 -16.24 11.04
CA MET A 204 -1.50 -16.78 12.17
C MET A 204 -1.10 -15.66 13.14
N ARG A 205 -0.71 -14.48 12.63
CA ARG A 205 -0.39 -13.31 13.46
C ARG A 205 -1.62 -12.79 14.20
N ILE A 206 -2.75 -12.62 13.51
CA ILE A 206 -4.01 -12.16 14.11
C ILE A 206 -4.51 -13.14 15.18
N LYS A 207 -4.32 -14.44 14.97
CA LYS A 207 -4.66 -15.50 15.94
C LYS A 207 -3.61 -15.67 17.05
N ALA A 208 -2.60 -14.79 17.12
CA ALA A 208 -1.49 -14.87 18.06
C ALA A 208 -0.74 -16.23 18.05
N THR A 209 -0.79 -16.96 16.94
CA THR A 209 -0.02 -18.20 16.75
C THR A 209 1.45 -17.91 16.47
N ILE A 210 1.73 -16.75 15.86
CA ILE A 210 3.08 -16.22 15.68
C ILE A 210 3.12 -14.76 16.11
N GLU A 211 4.24 -14.33 16.68
CA GLU A 211 4.44 -12.93 17.07
C GLU A 211 4.64 -12.02 15.84
N SER A 212 5.43 -12.48 14.87
CA SER A 212 5.72 -11.73 13.65
C SER A 212 5.94 -12.64 12.46
N TRP A 213 5.70 -12.14 11.24
CA TRP A 213 5.97 -12.90 10.02
C TRP A 213 7.48 -13.25 9.87
N TYR A 214 8.35 -12.35 10.34
CA TYR A 214 9.80 -12.48 10.22
C TYR A 214 10.40 -13.44 11.25
N SER A 215 9.85 -13.52 12.46
CA SER A 215 10.30 -14.49 13.47
C SER A 215 10.09 -15.92 12.98
N LEU A 216 8.90 -16.22 12.45
CA LEU A 216 8.62 -17.54 11.87
C LEU A 216 9.60 -17.90 10.75
N GLN A 217 9.86 -16.97 9.82
CA GLN A 217 10.82 -17.21 8.74
C GLN A 217 12.22 -17.50 9.30
N ARG A 218 12.68 -16.68 10.26
CA ARG A 218 13.99 -16.84 10.88
C ARG A 218 14.11 -18.19 11.59
N GLU A 219 13.11 -18.59 12.36
CA GLU A 219 13.08 -19.87 13.08
C GLU A 219 13.14 -21.06 12.13
N LEU A 220 12.33 -21.05 11.07
CA LEU A 220 12.36 -22.09 10.04
C LEU A 220 13.71 -22.15 9.33
N SER A 221 14.28 -21.01 8.96
CA SER A 221 15.60 -20.95 8.32
C SER A 221 16.71 -21.47 9.23
N LEU A 222 16.69 -21.10 10.52
CA LEU A 222 17.67 -21.59 11.49
C LEU A 222 17.55 -23.11 11.70
N LYS A 223 16.32 -23.62 11.76
CA LYS A 223 16.06 -25.07 11.87
C LYS A 223 16.63 -25.83 10.68
N VAL A 224 16.30 -25.41 9.45
CA VAL A 224 16.79 -26.04 8.23
C VAL A 224 18.32 -25.97 8.14
N ALA A 225 18.91 -24.81 8.43
CA ALA A 225 20.38 -24.67 8.40
C ALA A 225 21.05 -25.58 9.43
N ARG A 226 20.48 -25.70 10.63
CA ARG A 226 20.98 -26.60 11.67
C ARG A 226 20.88 -28.07 11.23
N GLU A 227 19.74 -28.49 10.73
CA GLU A 227 19.51 -29.87 10.25
C GLU A 227 20.49 -30.23 9.12
N PHE A 228 20.67 -29.33 8.16
CA PHE A 228 21.64 -29.50 7.08
C PHE A 228 23.08 -29.65 7.59
N ILE A 229 23.52 -28.77 8.50
CA ILE A 229 24.87 -28.86 9.10
C ILE A 229 25.05 -30.18 9.84
N LEU A 230 24.04 -30.63 10.60
CA LEU A 230 24.09 -31.91 11.31
C LEU A 230 24.16 -33.10 10.36
N GLU A 231 23.41 -33.08 9.26
CA GLU A 231 23.47 -34.12 8.22
C GLU A 231 24.86 -34.23 7.59
N GLN A 232 25.49 -33.09 7.28
CA GLN A 232 26.84 -33.06 6.67
C GLN A 232 27.97 -33.41 7.65
N LEU A 233 27.77 -33.16 8.95
CA LEU A 233 28.73 -33.51 10.00
C LEU A 233 28.56 -34.94 10.53
N SER A 234 27.44 -35.60 10.23
CA SER A 234 27.23 -37.00 10.58
C SER A 234 28.19 -37.84 9.73
N PRO A 235 29.12 -38.61 10.34
CA PRO A 235 30.04 -39.43 9.56
C PRO A 235 29.22 -40.39 8.70
N THR A 236 29.57 -40.47 7.41
CA THR A 236 29.02 -41.47 6.49
C THR A 236 29.35 -42.85 7.07
N ASN A 237 28.45 -43.41 7.86
CA ASN A 237 28.55 -44.78 8.34
C ASN A 237 28.33 -45.71 7.15
N SER A 238 29.43 -46.01 6.44
CA SER A 238 29.77 -47.34 5.93
C SER A 238 30.94 -47.23 4.97
N LEU A 239 32.05 -47.87 5.32
CA LEU A 239 32.56 -49.02 4.57
C LEU A 239 33.38 -49.87 5.56
N THR A 240 32.65 -50.70 6.31
CA THR A 240 33.17 -51.99 6.75
C THR A 240 33.46 -52.82 5.51
N ALA A 241 34.74 -53.09 5.28
CA ALA A 241 35.25 -54.19 4.47
C ALA A 241 36.08 -55.09 5.39
#